data_AF-A0A533HWP4-F1
#
_entry.id   AF-A0A533HWP4-F1
#
_cell.length_a   1.000
_cell.length_b   1.000
_cell.length_c   1.000
_cell.angle_alpha   90.00
_cell.angle_beta   90.00
_cell.angle_gamma   90.00
#
_symmetry.space_group_name_H-M   'P 1'
#
loop_
_entity.id
_entity.type
_entity.pdbx_description
1 polymer ?
#
loop_
_entity_poly.entity_id
_entity_poly.type
_entity_poly.pdbx_seq_one_letter_code
_entity_poly.pdbx_strand_id
1 'polypeptide(L)'
;MGKLSIEELNDFLEELFERLKQEARLYNQQSEFDTFLERYQFEKNDSNQGHLYNDNAKVLILGVRNGGLKAKDINGIFKKASLKDRYEIVEYDDLTNFDISTLENSTQYTDVFIGAVPHKMRGIGDTDNPVQTIMDGSETIYPKIHKLMTSSGLKITKTNLTDAIASSVIFDNTRVITS
;
A
#
# COMPACT_ATOMS: atom_id res chain seq x y z
N MET A 1 -12.62 -6.78 -27.88
CA MET A 1 -11.51 -7.63 -27.39
C MET A 1 -12.00 -8.36 -26.16
N GLY A 2 -11.62 -9.64 -26.00
CA GLY A 2 -11.87 -10.38 -24.75
C GLY A 2 -10.96 -9.87 -23.63
N LYS A 3 -11.24 -10.28 -22.39
CA LYS A 3 -10.36 -10.02 -21.24
C LYS A 3 -8.99 -10.66 -21.52
N LEU A 4 -7.91 -9.89 -21.37
CA LEU A 4 -6.54 -10.42 -21.45
C LEU A 4 -6.33 -11.43 -20.31
N SER A 5 -5.53 -12.46 -20.56
CA SER A 5 -4.95 -13.25 -19.48
C SER A 5 -4.01 -12.37 -18.63
N ILE A 6 -3.64 -12.85 -17.45
CA ILE A 6 -2.75 -12.10 -16.54
C ILE A 6 -1.37 -11.89 -17.19
N GLU A 7 -0.86 -12.90 -17.88
CA GLU A 7 0.42 -12.83 -18.60
C GLU A 7 0.35 -11.79 -19.74
N GLU A 8 -0.66 -11.87 -20.60
CA GLU A 8 -0.84 -10.91 -21.70
C GLU A 8 -1.08 -9.48 -21.20
N LEU A 9 -1.76 -9.32 -20.05
CA LEU A 9 -1.95 -8.02 -19.43
C LEU A 9 -0.62 -7.45 -18.93
N ASN A 10 0.20 -8.25 -18.26
CA ASN A 10 1.48 -7.80 -17.74
C ASN A 10 2.44 -7.40 -18.86
N ASP A 11 2.53 -8.20 -19.92
CA ASP A 11 3.37 -7.89 -21.09
C ASP A 11 2.95 -6.55 -21.72
N PHE A 12 1.64 -6.36 -21.91
CA PHE A 12 1.10 -5.11 -22.44
C PHE A 12 1.39 -3.91 -21.53
N LEU A 13 1.24 -4.08 -20.21
CA LEU A 13 1.52 -3.03 -19.23
C LEU A 13 3.00 -2.64 -19.24
N GLU A 14 3.91 -3.61 -19.33
CA GLU A 14 5.34 -3.34 -19.39
C GLU A 14 5.71 -2.50 -20.62
N GLU A 15 5.21 -2.88 -21.81
CA GLU A 15 5.39 -2.10 -23.03
C GLU A 15 4.79 -0.69 -22.93
N LEU A 16 3.58 -0.58 -22.36
CA LEU A 16 2.91 0.69 -22.15
C LEU A 16 3.72 1.61 -21.22
N PHE A 17 4.21 1.08 -20.10
CA PHE A 17 5.00 1.85 -19.15
C PHE A 17 6.33 2.32 -19.74
N GLU A 18 7.03 1.47 -20.49
CA GLU A 18 8.27 1.88 -21.17
C GLU A 18 8.01 2.99 -22.19
N ARG A 19 6.93 2.89 -22.96
CA ARG A 19 6.55 3.95 -23.90
C ARG A 19 6.23 5.27 -23.18
N LEU A 20 5.44 5.22 -22.10
CA LEU A 20 5.11 6.41 -21.30
C LEU A 20 6.36 7.06 -20.70
N LYS A 21 7.31 6.26 -20.18
CA LYS A 21 8.60 6.77 -19.66
C LYS A 21 9.41 7.50 -20.73
N GLN A 22 9.49 6.93 -21.93
CA GLN A 22 10.21 7.56 -23.04
C GLN A 22 9.55 8.88 -23.47
N GLU A 23 8.23 8.88 -23.58
CA GLU A 23 7.46 10.06 -23.95
C GLU A 23 7.61 11.18 -22.91
N ALA A 24 7.47 10.86 -21.62
CA ALA A 24 7.71 11.79 -20.51
C ALA A 24 9.10 12.44 -20.59
N ARG A 25 10.15 11.65 -20.89
CA ARG A 25 11.53 12.16 -21.04
C ARG A 25 11.66 13.11 -22.23
N LEU A 26 11.02 12.81 -23.36
CA LEU A 26 11.05 13.67 -24.55
C LEU A 26 10.39 15.02 -24.27
N TYR A 27 9.18 15.02 -23.70
CA TYR A 27 8.48 16.24 -23.32
C TYR A 27 9.28 17.05 -22.29
N ASN A 28 9.90 16.39 -21.31
CA ASN A 28 10.76 17.07 -20.34
C ASN A 28 12.02 17.70 -20.98
N GLN A 29 12.68 17.00 -21.91
CA GLN A 29 13.82 17.55 -22.66
C GLN A 29 13.44 18.79 -23.49
N GLN A 30 12.19 18.84 -23.95
CA GLN A 30 11.65 19.95 -24.74
C GLN A 30 11.10 21.09 -23.86
N SER A 31 11.17 20.98 -22.53
CA SER A 31 10.54 21.91 -21.58
C SER A 31 9.01 22.01 -21.73
N GLU A 32 8.37 20.95 -22.23
CA GLU A 32 6.92 20.84 -22.47
C GLU A 32 6.27 19.78 -21.57
N PHE A 33 6.84 19.55 -20.38
CA PHE A 33 6.38 18.48 -19.49
C PHE A 33 4.92 18.67 -19.03
N ASP A 34 4.47 19.92 -18.87
CA ASP A 34 3.08 20.19 -18.47
C ASP A 34 2.08 19.75 -19.58
N THR A 35 2.46 19.79 -20.86
CA THR A 35 1.67 19.24 -21.98
C THR A 35 1.51 17.73 -21.88
N PHE A 36 2.56 17.02 -21.46
CA PHE A 36 2.49 15.57 -21.21
C PHE A 36 1.49 15.27 -20.09
N LEU A 37 1.54 16.04 -18.99
CA LEU A 37 0.62 15.89 -17.87
C LEU A 37 -0.85 16.10 -18.29
N GLU A 38 -1.14 17.18 -19.01
CA GLU A 38 -2.49 17.46 -19.53
C GLU A 38 -3.02 16.35 -20.44
N ARG A 39 -2.16 15.83 -21.33
CA ARG A 39 -2.54 14.78 -22.30
C ARG A 39 -3.03 13.50 -21.63
N TYR A 40 -2.40 13.12 -20.51
CA TYR A 40 -2.77 11.93 -19.75
C TYR A 40 -3.65 12.24 -18.54
N GLN A 41 -4.09 13.50 -18.39
CA GLN A 41 -4.89 13.97 -17.27
C GLN A 41 -4.23 13.70 -15.90
N PHE A 42 -2.90 13.81 -15.86
CA PHE A 42 -2.15 13.77 -14.61
C PHE A 42 -2.02 15.17 -14.02
N GLU A 43 -2.26 15.31 -12.73
CA GLU A 43 -1.82 16.51 -12.01
C GLU A 43 -0.37 16.35 -11.55
N LYS A 44 0.40 17.44 -11.52
CA LYS A 44 1.80 17.40 -11.05
C LYS A 44 1.93 16.96 -9.57
N ASN A 45 0.85 17.13 -8.81
CA ASN A 45 0.67 16.71 -7.42
C ASN A 45 -0.48 15.70 -7.27
N ASP A 46 -0.80 14.95 -8.33
CA ASP A 46 -1.95 14.07 -8.32
C ASP A 46 -1.80 12.99 -7.24
N SER A 47 -2.57 13.13 -6.18
CA SER A 47 -2.79 12.07 -5.20
C SER A 47 -3.88 11.12 -5.72
N ASN A 48 -3.80 10.77 -7.01
CA ASN A 48 -4.81 9.99 -7.75
C ASN A 48 -5.01 8.55 -7.22
N GLN A 49 -4.41 8.23 -6.07
CA GLN A 49 -4.73 7.09 -5.22
C GLN A 49 -6.21 7.10 -4.76
N GLY A 50 -6.91 8.24 -4.84
CA GLY A 50 -8.30 8.40 -4.41
C GLY A 50 -9.32 7.49 -5.11
N HIS A 51 -9.06 7.05 -6.35
CA HIS A 51 -10.01 6.28 -7.17
C HIS A 51 -9.68 4.79 -7.32
N LEU A 52 -8.57 4.32 -6.73
CA LEU A 52 -8.12 2.93 -6.84
C LEU A 52 -8.78 2.01 -5.80
N TYR A 53 -9.30 2.57 -4.71
CA TYR A 53 -9.78 1.81 -3.56
C TYR A 53 -11.28 1.98 -3.35
N ASN A 54 -11.92 0.97 -2.76
CA ASN A 54 -13.34 1.05 -2.42
C ASN A 54 -13.59 2.13 -1.36
N ASP A 55 -14.79 2.73 -1.34
CA ASP A 55 -15.18 3.74 -0.34
C ASP A 55 -15.00 3.27 1.11
N ASN A 56 -15.11 1.96 1.33
CA ASN A 56 -14.95 1.28 2.63
C ASN A 56 -13.57 0.65 2.85
N ALA A 57 -12.58 0.98 2.01
CA ALA A 57 -11.23 0.42 2.13
C ALA A 57 -10.60 0.73 3.49
N LYS A 58 -9.79 -0.20 3.98
CA LYS A 58 -9.21 -0.18 5.32
C LYS A 58 -7.69 -0.17 5.28
N VAL A 59 -7.08 0.09 6.43
CA VAL A 59 -5.68 -0.23 6.66
C VAL A 59 -5.56 -1.65 7.20
N LEU A 60 -4.75 -2.49 6.58
CA LEU A 60 -4.43 -3.81 7.11
C LEU A 60 -3.21 -3.73 8.02
N ILE A 61 -3.31 -4.22 9.25
CA ILE A 61 -2.22 -4.24 10.23
C ILE A 61 -1.77 -5.69 10.44
N LEU A 62 -0.56 -6.00 10.02
CA LEU A 62 0.02 -7.34 10.09
C LEU A 62 1.03 -7.42 11.23
N GLY A 63 0.95 -8.48 12.04
CA GLY A 63 2.04 -8.81 12.96
C GLY A 63 1.99 -8.11 14.30
N VAL A 64 0.78 -7.82 14.80
CA VAL A 64 0.57 -7.45 16.20
C VAL A 64 0.89 -8.67 17.07
N ARG A 65 1.90 -8.56 17.95
CA ARG A 65 2.28 -9.65 18.86
C ARG A 65 1.44 -9.66 20.13
N ASN A 66 1.22 -10.85 20.66
CA ASN A 66 0.75 -11.03 22.04
C ASN A 66 1.68 -10.31 23.04
N GLY A 67 1.10 -9.45 23.89
CA GLY A 67 1.84 -8.56 24.80
C GLY A 67 2.38 -7.26 24.17
N GLY A 68 2.13 -7.04 22.88
CA GLY A 68 2.45 -5.80 22.17
C GLY A 68 1.39 -4.71 22.37
N LEU A 69 1.18 -3.90 21.33
CA LEU A 69 0.19 -2.84 21.33
C LEU A 69 -1.22 -3.45 21.40
N LYS A 70 -2.04 -3.01 22.37
CA LYS A 70 -3.38 -3.59 22.59
C LYS A 70 -4.38 -3.05 21.56
N ALA A 71 -5.38 -3.86 21.20
CA ALA A 71 -6.45 -3.46 20.29
C ALA A 71 -7.15 -2.14 20.70
N LYS A 72 -7.34 -1.90 22.00
CA LYS A 72 -7.91 -0.64 22.51
C LYS A 72 -7.05 0.58 22.20
N ASP A 73 -5.73 0.42 22.18
CA ASP A 73 -4.79 1.49 21.89
C ASP A 73 -4.78 1.78 20.39
N ILE A 74 -4.81 0.73 19.55
CA ILE A 74 -4.95 0.85 18.10
C ILE A 74 -6.25 1.58 17.74
N ASN A 75 -7.39 1.14 18.30
CA ASN A 75 -8.68 1.81 18.11
C ASN A 75 -8.63 3.29 18.51
N GLY A 76 -8.00 3.59 19.67
CA GLY A 76 -7.82 4.97 20.13
C GLY A 76 -7.01 5.83 19.16
N ILE A 77 -5.98 5.27 18.52
CA ILE A 77 -5.16 5.97 17.52
C ILE A 77 -5.97 6.23 16.24
N PHE A 78 -6.61 5.19 15.68
CA PHE A 78 -7.43 5.33 14.47
C PHE A 78 -8.60 6.31 14.67
N LYS A 79 -9.26 6.27 15.83
CA LYS A 79 -10.33 7.22 16.17
C LYS A 79 -9.84 8.66 16.23
N LYS A 80 -8.63 8.91 16.76
CA LYS A 80 -8.03 10.26 16.79
C LYS A 80 -7.70 10.79 15.40
N ALA A 81 -7.43 9.90 14.45
CA ALA A 81 -7.20 10.24 13.05
C ALA A 81 -8.50 10.34 12.22
N SER A 82 -9.67 10.27 12.84
CA SER A 82 -10.98 10.21 12.17
C SER A 82 -11.18 8.97 11.27
N LEU A 83 -10.38 7.92 11.50
CA LEU A 83 -10.39 6.66 10.75
C LEU A 83 -11.00 5.51 11.58
N LYS A 84 -12.04 5.83 12.37
CA LYS A 84 -12.68 4.85 13.26
C LYS A 84 -13.16 3.64 12.44
N ASP A 85 -12.83 2.43 12.91
CA ASP A 85 -13.19 1.15 12.28
C ASP A 85 -12.64 0.94 10.85
N ARG A 86 -11.77 1.84 10.35
CA ARG A 86 -11.11 1.76 9.03
C ARG A 86 -9.80 0.96 9.08
N TYR A 87 -9.79 -0.11 9.86
CA TYR A 87 -8.64 -1.00 9.96
C TYR A 87 -9.03 -2.45 10.19
N GLU A 88 -8.11 -3.35 9.86
CA GLU A 88 -8.17 -4.78 10.14
C GLU A 88 -6.85 -5.24 10.75
N ILE A 89 -6.88 -6.22 11.65
CA ILE A 89 -5.69 -6.73 12.33
C ILE A 89 -5.56 -8.22 12.04
N VAL A 90 -4.38 -8.62 11.59
CA VAL A 90 -3.93 -10.02 11.60
C VAL A 90 -2.79 -10.12 12.60
N GLU A 91 -3.01 -10.88 13.67
CA GLU A 91 -2.02 -11.06 14.72
C GLU A 91 -0.84 -11.90 14.22
N TYR A 92 0.31 -11.76 14.89
CA TYR A 92 1.54 -12.46 14.52
C TYR A 92 1.35 -13.97 14.41
N ASP A 93 0.58 -14.56 15.34
CA ASP A 93 0.35 -15.99 15.42
C ASP A 93 -0.51 -16.49 14.23
N ASP A 94 -1.34 -15.62 13.66
CA ASP A 94 -2.21 -15.92 12.51
C ASP A 94 -1.56 -15.63 11.15
N LEU A 95 -0.45 -14.89 11.13
CA LEU A 95 0.24 -14.49 9.88
C LEU A 95 0.70 -15.67 9.02
N THR A 96 0.99 -16.82 9.63
CA THR A 96 1.40 -18.02 8.89
C THR A 96 0.27 -18.57 8.01
N ASN A 97 -0.99 -18.27 8.36
CA ASN A 97 -2.18 -18.67 7.61
C ASN A 97 -2.69 -17.59 6.67
N PHE A 98 -2.22 -16.34 6.84
CA PHE A 98 -2.59 -15.23 5.97
C PHE A 98 -1.96 -15.39 4.58
N ASP A 99 -2.78 -15.23 3.56
CA ASP A 99 -2.39 -15.41 2.17
C ASP A 99 -2.08 -14.06 1.53
N ILE A 100 -0.79 -13.77 1.35
CA ILE A 100 -0.32 -12.49 0.81
C ILE A 100 -0.86 -12.22 -0.60
N SER A 101 -1.10 -13.27 -1.39
CA SER A 101 -1.64 -13.13 -2.76
C SER A 101 -3.01 -12.44 -2.78
N THR A 102 -3.75 -12.45 -1.67
CA THR A 102 -5.03 -11.73 -1.55
C THR A 102 -4.87 -10.20 -1.55
N LEU A 103 -3.66 -9.70 -1.39
CA LEU A 103 -3.33 -8.27 -1.47
C LEU A 103 -3.08 -7.83 -2.91
N GLU A 104 -2.81 -8.74 -3.84
CA GLU A 104 -2.54 -8.40 -5.24
C GLU A 104 -3.77 -7.74 -5.87
N ASN A 105 -3.59 -6.51 -6.36
CA ASN A 105 -4.63 -5.66 -6.96
C ASN A 105 -5.85 -5.44 -6.05
N SER A 106 -5.69 -5.59 -4.73
CA SER A 106 -6.80 -5.49 -3.79
C SER A 106 -7.23 -4.04 -3.61
N THR A 107 -8.50 -3.76 -3.89
CA THR A 107 -9.12 -2.45 -3.62
C THR A 107 -9.68 -2.35 -2.19
N GLN A 108 -9.56 -3.43 -1.40
CA GLN A 108 -10.08 -3.50 -0.02
C GLN A 108 -9.17 -2.81 0.99
N TYR A 109 -7.87 -2.72 0.68
CA TYR A 109 -6.89 -2.12 1.56
C TYR A 109 -6.15 -0.99 0.84
N THR A 110 -6.06 0.18 1.46
CA THR A 110 -5.26 1.30 0.94
C THR A 110 -3.79 1.16 1.33
N ASP A 111 -3.56 0.66 2.54
CA ASP A 111 -2.26 0.57 3.18
C ASP A 111 -2.13 -0.74 3.96
N VAL A 112 -0.92 -1.29 3.98
CA VAL A 112 -0.57 -2.42 4.86
C VAL A 112 0.55 -1.99 5.80
N PHE A 113 0.31 -2.09 7.10
CA PHE A 113 1.29 -1.79 8.14
C PHE A 113 1.89 -3.09 8.68
N ILE A 114 3.19 -3.27 8.43
CA ILE A 114 3.88 -4.52 8.73
C ILE A 114 4.71 -4.38 10.01
N GLY A 115 4.28 -5.11 11.04
CA GLY A 115 5.01 -5.31 12.28
C GLY A 115 5.95 -6.51 12.22
N ALA A 116 5.97 -7.31 13.28
CA ALA A 116 6.76 -8.54 13.29
C ALA A 116 6.17 -9.55 12.29
N VAL A 117 7.01 -10.21 11.50
CA VAL A 117 6.58 -11.18 10.50
C VAL A 117 7.31 -12.51 10.72
N PRO A 118 6.64 -13.67 10.60
CA PRO A 118 7.34 -14.96 10.60
C PRO A 118 8.25 -15.09 9.38
N HIS A 119 9.25 -15.98 9.47
CA HIS A 119 10.17 -16.24 8.35
C HIS A 119 9.49 -16.89 7.13
N LYS A 120 8.25 -17.37 7.28
CA LYS A 120 7.44 -17.95 6.19
C LYS A 120 6.02 -17.41 6.25
N MET A 121 5.49 -17.01 5.09
CA MET A 121 4.11 -16.59 4.89
C MET A 121 3.51 -17.35 3.71
N ARG A 122 2.17 -17.49 3.67
CA ARG A 122 1.49 -18.18 2.56
C ARG A 122 1.34 -17.23 1.37
N GLY A 123 1.45 -17.77 0.16
CA GLY A 123 1.17 -17.04 -1.09
C GLY A 123 2.30 -16.12 -1.57
N ILE A 124 3.47 -16.11 -0.92
CA ILE A 124 4.58 -15.21 -1.28
C ILE A 124 5.67 -15.86 -2.16
N GLY A 125 5.49 -17.13 -2.52
CA GLY A 125 6.51 -17.92 -3.22
C GLY A 125 7.66 -18.37 -2.31
N ASP A 126 8.72 -18.90 -2.91
CA ASP A 126 9.91 -19.36 -2.20
C ASP A 126 10.88 -18.18 -2.02
N THR A 127 10.81 -17.51 -0.87
CA THR A 127 11.64 -16.34 -0.54
C THR A 127 12.14 -16.43 0.90
N ASP A 128 13.42 -16.12 1.10
CA ASP A 128 14.05 -16.01 2.42
C ASP A 128 13.73 -14.66 3.09
N ASN A 129 13.13 -13.70 2.36
CA ASN A 129 12.79 -12.38 2.87
C ASN A 129 11.37 -11.92 2.45
N PRO A 130 10.32 -12.51 3.07
CA PRO A 130 8.92 -12.18 2.80
C PRO A 130 8.60 -10.67 2.83
N VAL A 131 9.17 -9.94 3.79
CA VAL A 131 8.89 -8.50 3.94
C VAL A 131 9.44 -7.73 2.74
N GLN A 132 10.64 -8.07 2.27
CA GLN A 132 11.22 -7.39 1.12
C GLN A 132 10.42 -7.68 -0.16
N THR A 133 10.01 -8.93 -0.38
CA THR A 133 9.18 -9.30 -1.54
C THR A 133 7.86 -8.51 -1.59
N ILE A 134 7.19 -8.29 -0.45
CA ILE A 134 5.98 -7.46 -0.38
C ILE A 134 6.31 -5.98 -0.64
N MET A 135 7.43 -5.49 -0.12
CA MET A 135 7.85 -4.10 -0.35
C MET A 135 8.20 -3.82 -1.81
N ASP A 136 8.87 -4.76 -2.49
CA ASP A 136 9.26 -4.62 -3.90
C ASP A 136 8.04 -4.59 -4.83
N GLY A 137 6.94 -5.24 -4.44
CA GLY A 137 5.65 -5.19 -5.17
C GLY A 137 4.72 -4.03 -4.75
N SER A 138 5.10 -3.22 -3.76
CA SER A 138 4.33 -2.05 -3.33
C SER A 138 4.24 -1.04 -4.48
N GLU A 139 3.09 -0.35 -4.60
CA GLU A 139 2.80 0.68 -5.61
C GLU A 139 2.55 0.20 -7.05
N THR A 140 2.77 -1.09 -7.34
CA THR A 140 2.44 -1.70 -8.64
C THR A 140 1.40 -2.81 -8.52
N ILE A 141 1.55 -3.70 -7.53
CA ILE A 141 0.70 -4.89 -7.34
C ILE A 141 0.01 -4.86 -5.97
N TYR A 142 0.70 -4.40 -4.92
CA TYR A 142 0.18 -4.37 -3.55
C TYR A 142 -0.24 -2.97 -3.10
N PRO A 143 -1.17 -2.85 -2.11
CA PRO A 143 -1.44 -1.60 -1.43
C PRO A 143 -0.18 -1.00 -0.82
N LYS A 144 -0.19 0.30 -0.49
CA LYS A 144 1.02 0.97 0.03
C LYS A 144 1.53 0.29 1.30
N ILE A 145 2.76 -0.21 1.27
CA ILE A 145 3.35 -0.97 2.37
C ILE A 145 4.16 -0.05 3.29
N HIS A 146 3.90 -0.11 4.60
CA HIS A 146 4.66 0.61 5.62
C HIS A 146 5.30 -0.37 6.60
N LYS A 147 6.63 -0.35 6.69
CA LYS A 147 7.38 -1.20 7.61
C LYS A 147 7.49 -0.52 8.99
N LEU A 148 6.86 -1.11 10.01
CA LEU A 148 6.87 -0.58 11.36
C LEU A 148 8.00 -1.21 12.18
N MET A 149 8.98 -0.39 12.53
CA MET A 149 10.17 -0.84 13.23
C MET A 149 10.52 0.04 14.42
N THR A 150 11.36 -0.53 15.28
CA THR A 150 12.04 0.11 16.40
C THR A 150 13.54 -0.14 16.27
N SER A 151 14.36 0.44 17.14
CA SER A 151 15.81 0.18 17.17
C SER A 151 16.16 -1.31 17.37
N SER A 152 15.26 -2.10 17.95
CA SER A 152 15.43 -3.55 18.16
C SER A 152 14.80 -4.43 17.08
N GLY A 153 14.27 -3.83 16.00
CA GLY A 153 13.70 -4.55 14.86
C GLY A 153 12.21 -4.29 14.64
N LEU A 154 11.60 -5.17 13.83
CA LEU A 154 10.18 -5.10 13.43
C LEU A 154 9.24 -5.21 14.63
N LYS A 155 8.52 -4.12 14.92
CA LYS A 155 7.61 -4.03 16.06
C LYS A 155 6.67 -2.83 15.90
N ILE A 156 5.40 -3.06 16.17
CA ILE A 156 4.37 -2.01 16.20
C ILE A 156 4.37 -1.33 17.57
N THR A 157 4.43 0.00 17.56
CA THR A 157 4.36 0.86 18.74
C THR A 157 3.32 1.95 18.53
N LYS A 158 2.94 2.66 19.59
CA LYS A 158 2.00 3.80 19.46
C LYS A 158 2.54 4.87 18.51
N THR A 159 3.83 5.19 18.65
CA THR A 159 4.48 6.25 17.88
C THR A 159 4.55 5.88 16.41
N ASN A 160 5.20 4.76 16.05
CA ASN A 160 5.37 4.42 14.63
C ASN A 160 4.04 4.11 13.92
N LEU A 161 3.01 3.63 14.63
CA LEU A 161 1.69 3.47 14.06
C LEU A 161 1.02 4.83 13.78
N THR A 162 1.17 5.80 14.69
CA THR A 162 0.63 7.15 14.50
C THR A 162 1.31 7.84 13.32
N ASP A 163 2.64 7.71 13.22
CA ASP A 163 3.42 8.29 12.14
C ASP A 163 3.05 7.67 10.79
N ALA A 164 2.90 6.35 10.73
CA ALA A 164 2.50 5.65 9.50
C ALA A 164 1.09 6.05 9.03
N ILE A 165 0.13 6.23 9.94
CA ILE A 165 -1.20 6.76 9.61
C ILE A 165 -1.09 8.16 9.01
N ALA A 166 -0.26 9.03 9.58
CA ALA A 166 -0.10 10.39 9.07
C ALA A 166 0.47 10.45 7.64
N SER A 167 1.18 9.40 7.19
CA SER A 167 1.73 9.24 5.83
C SER A 167 0.94 8.27 4.93
N SER A 168 -0.20 7.79 5.42
CA SER A 168 -0.99 6.75 4.76
C SER A 168 -1.91 7.32 3.68
N VAL A 169 -2.16 6.51 2.66
CA VAL A 169 -3.06 6.88 1.56
C VAL A 169 -4.47 7.16 2.10
N ILE A 170 -4.95 6.36 3.04
CA ILE A 170 -6.29 6.55 3.61
C ILE A 170 -6.45 7.91 4.30
N PHE A 171 -5.38 8.41 4.92
CA PHE A 171 -5.41 9.67 5.65
C PHE A 171 -5.36 10.87 4.69
N ASP A 172 -4.57 10.77 3.63
CA ASP A 172 -4.53 11.77 2.56
C ASP A 172 -5.89 11.87 1.84
N ASN A 173 -6.51 10.74 1.49
CA ASN A 173 -7.84 10.71 0.88
C ASN A 173 -8.90 11.37 1.77
N THR A 174 -8.81 11.22 3.09
CA THR A 174 -9.76 11.83 4.03
C THR A 174 -9.64 13.36 4.06
N ARG A 175 -8.44 13.92 3.84
CA ARG A 175 -8.22 15.37 3.80
C ARG A 175 -8.78 15.99 2.52
N VAL A 176 -8.68 15.29 1.40
CA VAL A 176 -9.20 15.76 0.09
C VAL A 176 -10.72 15.91 0.12
N ILE A 177 -11.45 15.01 0.79
CA ILE A 177 -12.93 15.05 0.83
C ILE A 177 -13.47 16.19 1.72
N THR A 178 -12.66 16.71 2.66
CA THR A 178 -13.06 17.77 3.60
C THR A 178 -12.61 19.18 3.20
N SER A 179 -11.94 19.32 2.05
CA SER A 179 -11.45 20.60 1.52
C SER A 179 -12.38 21.13 0.44
#